data_AF-A0A7C6QT61-F1
#
_entry.id   AF-A0A7C6QT61-F1
#
_cell.length_a   1.000
_cell.length_b   1.000
_cell.length_c   1.000
_cell.angle_alpha   90.00
_cell.angle_beta   90.00
_cell.angle_gamma   90.00
#
_symmetry.space_group_name_H-M   'P 1'
#
loop_
_entity.id
_entity.type
_entity.pdbx_description
1 polymer ?
#
loop_
_entity_poly.entity_id
_entity_poly.type
_entity_poly.pdbx_seq_one_letter_code
_entity_poly.pdbx_strand_id
1 'polypeptide(L)' 'GANAVIGIDIDYEVVRDGMLMVTASGTAVRI' A
#
# COMPACT_ATOMS: atom_id res chain seq x y z
N GLY A 1 -8.51 15.42 8.18
CA GLY A 1 -7.18 14.78 8.35
C GLY A 1 -7.36 13.50 9.14
N ALA A 2 -6.82 12.39 8.64
CA ALA A 2 -6.71 11.14 9.36
C ALA A 2 -5.48 11.17 10.29
N ASN A 3 -5.51 10.41 11.39
CA ASN A 3 -4.38 10.25 12.32
C ASN A 3 -3.87 8.81 12.40
N ALA A 4 -4.51 7.86 11.71
CA ALA A 4 -4.05 6.50 11.56
C ALA A 4 -4.46 5.91 10.20
N VAL A 5 -3.78 4.84 9.79
CA VAL A 5 -4.14 3.99 8.65
C VAL A 5 -4.21 2.56 9.15
N ILE A 6 -5.33 1.88 8.91
CA ILE A 6 -5.58 0.51 9.35
C ILE A 6 -5.79 -0.43 8.16
N GLY A 7 -5.58 -1.72 8.40
CA GLY A 7 -5.72 -2.75 7.37
C GLY A 7 -4.77 -2.51 6.20
N ILE A 8 -3.50 -2.23 6.52
CA ILE A 8 -2.48 -2.00 5.49
C ILE A 8 -2.17 -3.33 4.82
N ASP A 9 -2.23 -3.33 3.50
CA ASP A 9 -1.81 -4.44 2.65
C ASP A 9 -0.70 -4.00 1.71
N ILE A 10 0.22 -4.93 1.41
CA ILE A 10 1.38 -4.68 0.57
C ILE A 10 1.49 -5.75 -0.50
N ASP A 11 1.44 -5.30 -1.74
CA ASP A 11 1.55 -6.14 -2.93
C ASP A 11 2.86 -5.87 -3.66
N TYR A 12 3.38 -6.93 -4.28
CA TYR A 12 4.57 -6.93 -5.10
C TYR A 12 4.21 -7.49 -6.48
N GLU A 13 4.50 -6.74 -7.53
CA GLU A 13 4.22 -7.16 -8.90
C GLU A 13 5.42 -6.88 -9.81
N VAL A 14 5.81 -7.88 -10.60
CA VAL A 14 6.82 -7.69 -11.64
C VAL A 14 6.12 -7.11 -12.87
N VAL A 15 6.33 -5.83 -13.12
CA VAL A 15 5.61 -5.11 -14.19
C VAL A 15 6.34 -5.18 -15.54
N ARG A 16 7.66 -5.36 -15.53
CA ARG A 16 8.52 -5.62 -16.69
C ARG A 16 9.78 -6.34 -16.23
N ASP A 17 10.53 -6.89 -17.18
CA ASP A 17 11.81 -7.52 -16.88
C ASP A 17 12.74 -6.54 -16.12
N GLY A 18 13.30 -7.03 -15.01
CA GLY A 18 14.14 -6.23 -14.10
C GLY A 18 13.43 -5.14 -13.29
N MET A 19 12.10 -4.98 -13.37
CA MET A 19 11.36 -3.98 -12.60
C MET A 19 10.31 -4.60 -11.68
N LEU A 20 10.42 -4.30 -10.39
CA LEU A 20 9.46 -4.67 -9.37
C LEU A 20 8.67 -3.44 -8.90
N MET A 21 7.35 -3.49 -9.01
CA MET A 21 6.45 -2.53 -8.42
C MET A 21 6.05 -2.98 -7.02
N VAL A 22 6.00 -2.02 -6.09
CA VAL A 22 5.49 -2.24 -4.74
C VAL A 22 4.34 -1.27 -4.52
N THR A 23 3.18 -1.80 -4.16
CA THR A 23 1.98 -1.02 -3.86
C THR A 23 1.54 -1.26 -2.43
N ALA A 24 1.21 -0.18 -1.73
CA ALA A 24 0.61 -0.25 -0.40
C ALA A 24 -0.78 0.36 -0.44
N SER A 25 -1.74 -0.32 0.17
CA SER A 25 -3.12 0.14 0.32
C SER A 25 -3.57 0.05 1.77
N GLY A 26 -4.62 0.79 2.14
CA GLY A 26 -5.15 0.77 3.50
C GLY A 26 -6.25 1.80 3.71
N THR A 27 -6.92 1.74 4.86
CA THR A 27 -8.03 2.65 5.19
C THR A 27 -7.57 3.75 6.13
N ALA A 28 -7.65 5.00 5.69
CA ALA A 28 -7.35 6.17 6.52
C ALA A 28 -8.50 6.42 7.52
N VAL A 29 -8.17 6.50 8.81
CA VAL A 29 -9.14 6.69 9.89
C VAL A 29 -8.76 7.84 10.81
N ARG A 30 -9.78 8.40 11.47
CA ARG A 30 -9.60 9.35 12.57
C ARG A 30 -10.13 8.70 13.85
N ILE A 31 -9.24 8.44 14.78
CA ILE A 31 -9.52 8.00 16.15
C ILE A 31 -9.64 9.19 17.08
#